data_AF-A0A817UYP9-F1
#
_entry.id   AF-A0A817UYP9-F1
#
_cell.length_a   1.000
_cell.length_b   1.000
_cell.length_c   1.000
_cell.angle_alpha   90.00
_cell.angle_beta   90.00
_cell.angle_gamma   90.00
#
_symmetry.space_group_name_H-M   'P 1'
#
loop_
_entity.id
_entity.type
_entity.pdbx_description
1 polymer ?
#
loop_
_entity_poly.entity_id
_entity_poly.type
_entity_poly.pdbx_seq_one_letter_code
_entity_poly.pdbx_strand_id
1 'polypeptide(L)' 'MVWFEIIPSLILTAGPLLLVAAPTIYIGNWFFLNGKKYGPKNMMKDDRDYYMYLRDRRITGNEYYPRGVEAID' A
#
# COMPACT_ATOMS: atom_id res chain seq x y z
N MET A 1 42.71 -6.05 -8.43
CA MET A 1 41.69 -5.27 -7.69
C MET A 1 40.51 -6.19 -7.46
N VAL A 2 40.00 -6.25 -6.23
CA VAL A 2 39.12 -7.35 -5.82
C VAL A 2 37.66 -6.90 -5.93
N TRP A 3 36.91 -7.54 -6.83
CA TRP A 3 35.57 -7.09 -7.24
C TRP A 3 34.55 -7.05 -6.10
N PHE A 4 34.74 -7.81 -5.02
CA PHE A 4 33.81 -7.85 -3.89
C PHE A 4 33.87 -6.62 -2.98
N GLU A 5 34.89 -5.77 -3.12
CA GLU A 5 35.03 -4.54 -2.33
C GLU A 5 33.91 -3.52 -2.59
N ILE A 6 33.14 -3.70 -3.67
CA ILE A 6 31.95 -2.87 -3.99
C ILE A 6 30.70 -3.27 -3.19
N ILE A 7 30.69 -4.46 -2.58
CA ILE A 7 29.50 -4.97 -1.89
C ILE A 7 29.10 -4.08 -0.68
N PRO A 8 30.03 -3.63 0.19
CA PRO A 8 29.68 -2.77 1.31
C PRO A 8 29.06 -1.43 0.89
N SER A 9 29.58 -0.80 -0.18
CA SER A 9 29.02 0.47 -0.69
C SER A 9 27.65 0.27 -1.35
N LEU A 10 27.43 -0.87 -2.02
CA LEU A 10 26.11 -1.25 -2.53
C LEU A 10 25.10 -1.47 -1.39
N ILE A 11 25.50 -2.14 -0.31
CA ILE A 11 24.64 -2.35 0.86
C ILE A 11 24.27 -1.03 1.53
N LEU A 12 25.22 -0.11 1.67
CA LEU A 12 24.96 1.20 2.28
C LEU A 12 24.03 2.08 1.44
N THR A 13 24.08 1.96 0.11
CA THR A 13 23.28 2.78 -0.80
C THR A 13 21.91 2.17 -1.10
N ALA A 14 21.86 0.89 -1.45
CA ALA A 14 20.61 0.21 -1.81
C ALA A 14 19.89 -0.40 -0.59
N GLY A 15 20.62 -0.77 0.46
CA GLY A 15 20.07 -1.42 1.65
C GLY A 15 19.00 -0.60 2.36
N PRO A 16 19.22 0.70 2.67
CA PRO A 16 18.20 1.51 3.32
C PRO A 16 16.92 1.65 2.49
N LEU A 17 17.03 1.82 1.18
CA LEU A 17 15.87 1.97 0.29
C LEU A 17 15.06 0.67 0.23
N LEU A 18 15.73 -0.47 0.06
CA LEU A 18 15.08 -1.76 -0.16
C LEU A 18 14.60 -2.42 1.14
N LEU A 19 15.37 -2.29 2.22
CA LEU A 19 15.11 -2.99 3.48
C LEU A 19 14.38 -2.13 4.52
N VAL A 20 14.48 -0.81 4.42
CA VAL A 20 13.84 0.09 5.40
C VAL A 20 12.67 0.81 4.77
N ALA A 21 12.89 1.58 3.71
CA ALA A 21 11.85 2.46 3.15
C ALA A 21 10.68 1.68 2.53
N ALA A 22 10.94 0.71 1.65
CA ALA A 22 9.86 -0.05 1.00
C ALA A 22 8.99 -0.84 2.01
N PRO A 23 9.57 -1.58 2.99
CA PRO A 23 8.77 -2.28 4.00
C PRO A 23 8.02 -1.35 4.95
N THR A 24 8.61 -0.23 5.38
CA THR A 24 7.91 0.70 6.29
C THR A 24 6.70 1.35 5.62
N ILE A 25 6.78 1.70 4.34
CA ILE A 25 5.63 2.23 3.59
C ILE A 25 4.51 1.18 3.50
N TYR A 26 4.86 -0.07 3.18
CA TYR A 26 3.89 -1.16 3.09
C TYR A 26 3.20 -1.42 4.43
N ILE A 27 3.99 -1.56 5.50
CA ILE A 27 3.49 -1.79 6.86
C ILE A 27 2.65 -0.59 7.33
N GLY A 28 3.10 0.64 7.08
CA GLY A 28 2.37 1.85 7.43
C GLY A 28 1.00 1.91 6.76
N ASN A 29 0.92 1.62 5.46
CA ASN A 29 -0.37 1.56 4.74
C ASN A 29 -1.28 0.45 5.30
N TRP A 30 -0.71 -0.69 5.66
CA TRP A 30 -1.47 -1.80 6.25
C TRP A 30 -2.08 -1.45 7.62
N PHE A 31 -1.33 -0.74 8.46
CA PHE A 31 -1.78 -0.33 9.79
C PHE A 31 -2.72 0.87 9.78
N PHE A 32 -2.42 1.92 9.01
CA PHE A 32 -3.11 3.20 9.11
C PHE A 32 -4.23 3.39 8.09
N LEU A 33 -4.14 2.76 6.91
CA LEU A 33 -5.10 2.98 5.83
C LEU A 33 -6.02 1.78 5.61
N ASN A 34 -5.48 0.56 5.53
CA ASN A 34 -6.19 -0.54 4.87
C ASN A 34 -6.95 -1.49 5.82
N GLY A 35 -7.09 -1.17 7.11
CA GLY A 35 -7.82 -2.01 8.07
C GLY A 35 -7.35 -3.47 8.09
N LYS A 36 -6.06 -3.70 7.77
CA LYS A 36 -5.38 -4.99 7.67
C LYS A 36 -5.76 -5.90 6.48
N LYS A 37 -6.63 -5.50 5.56
CA LYS A 37 -7.24 -6.47 4.63
C LYS A 37 -6.68 -6.47 3.20
N TYR A 38 -6.23 -5.35 2.64
CA TYR A 38 -5.81 -5.31 1.23
C TYR A 38 -4.66 -4.32 0.95
N GLY A 39 -4.07 -4.42 -0.23
CA GLY A 39 -3.16 -3.39 -0.76
C GLY A 39 -3.89 -2.05 -0.99
N PRO A 40 -3.15 -0.95 -1.22
CA PRO A 40 -3.72 0.38 -1.36
C PRO A 40 -4.75 0.43 -2.49
N LYS A 41 -6.04 0.70 -2.18
CA LYS A 41 -7.11 0.82 -3.19
C LYS A 41 -6.91 2.06 -4.06
N ASN A 42 -6.13 3.03 -3.60
CA ASN A 42 -5.72 4.23 -4.34
C ASN A 42 -4.71 3.96 -5.47
N MET A 43 -4.21 2.73 -5.64
CA MET A 43 -3.45 2.31 -6.83
C MET A 43 -4.38 1.84 -7.94
N MET A 44 -5.35 2.67 -8.30
CA MET A 44 -6.39 2.31 -9.28
C MET A 44 -5.81 2.32 -10.67
N LYS A 45 -5.97 1.19 -11.36
CA LYS A 45 -5.44 0.99 -12.72
C LYS A 45 -6.34 1.58 -13.80
N ASP A 46 -7.61 1.82 -13.46
CA ASP A 46 -8.67 2.25 -14.38
C ASP A 46 -9.61 3.27 -13.71
N ASP A 47 -10.24 4.13 -14.49
CA ASP A 47 -11.17 5.18 -14.05
C ASP A 47 -12.40 4.57 -13.36
N ARG A 48 -12.83 3.39 -13.81
CA ARG A 48 -13.95 2.67 -13.18
C ARG A 48 -13.67 2.34 -11.73
N ASP A 49 -12.46 1.88 -11.44
CA ASP A 49 -12.04 1.58 -10.09
C ASP A 49 -12.06 2.88 -9.27
N TYR A 50 -11.58 3.98 -9.84
CA TYR A 50 -11.59 5.30 -9.19
C TYR A 50 -13.00 5.75 -8.78
N TYR A 51 -13.98 5.62 -9.66
CA TYR A 51 -15.36 5.95 -9.32
C TYR A 51 -15.94 5.02 -8.25
N MET A 52 -15.56 3.74 -8.23
CA MET A 52 -15.98 2.81 -7.17
C MET A 52 -15.34 3.14 -5.82
N TYR A 53 -14.07 3.55 -5.79
CA TYR A 53 -13.43 4.05 -4.57
C TYR A 53 -14.13 5.28 -4.01
N LEU A 54 -14.46 6.26 -4.87
CA LEU A 54 -15.18 7.46 -4.45
C LEU A 54 -16.59 7.13 -3.93
N ARG A 55 -17.27 6.17 -4.57
CA ARG A 55 -18.57 5.67 -4.11
C ARG A 55 -18.45 5.08 -2.71
N ASP A 56 -17.53 4.14 -2.49
CA ASP A 56 -17.35 3.48 -1.21
C ASP A 56 -17.05 4.52 -0.11
N ARG A 57 -16.11 5.43 -0.38
CA ARG A 57 -15.75 6.52 0.54
C ARG A 57 -16.95 7.43 0.87
N ARG A 58 -17.86 7.70 -0.08
CA ARG A 58 -19.07 8.48 0.19
C ARG A 58 -20.09 7.73 1.05
N ILE A 59 -20.19 6.40 0.89
CA ILE A 59 -21.20 5.58 1.60
C ILE A 59 -20.76 5.27 3.04
N THR A 60 -19.49 4.93 3.25
CA THR A 60 -18.99 4.43 4.55
C THR A 60 -18.11 5.44 5.28
N GLY A 61 -17.70 6.53 4.62
CA GLY A 61 -16.66 7.44 5.12
C GLY A 61 -15.25 6.85 5.06
N ASN A 62 -15.11 5.58 4.67
CA ASN A 62 -13.85 4.86 4.56
C ASN A 62 -13.92 3.79 3.45
N GLU A 63 -13.24 4.03 2.35
CA GLU A 63 -13.09 3.16 1.18
C GLU A 63 -12.60 1.72 1.47
N TYR A 64 -11.97 1.51 2.63
CA TYR A 64 -11.42 0.22 3.05
C TYR A 64 -12.40 -0.60 3.89
N TYR A 65 -13.57 -0.05 4.21
CA TYR A 65 -14.61 -0.74 4.96
C TYR A 65 -15.69 -1.29 3.99
N PRO A 66 -15.64 -2.57 3.61
CA PRO A 66 -16.64 -3.15 2.71
C PRO A 66 -18.01 -3.24 3.39
N ARG A 67 -19.07 -2.99 2.63
CA ARG A 67 -20.47 -3.24 3.01
C ARG A 67 -20.97 -4.42 2.19
N GLY A 68 -21.38 -5.48 2.84
CA GLY A 68 -22.02 -6.63 2.22
C GLY A 68 -23.54 -6.48 2.17
N VAL A 69 -24.21 -7.63 2.09
CA VAL A 69 -25.68 -7.71 1.99
C VAL A 69 -26.36 -7.19 3.25
N GLU A 70 -25.65 -7.12 4.38
CA GLU A 70 -26.14 -6.56 5.65
C GLU A 70 -26.49 -5.06 5.59
N ALA A 71 -26.13 -4.36 4.51
CA ALA A 71 -26.50 -2.97 4.30
C ALA A 71 -27.84 -2.78 3.57
N ILE A 72 -28.46 -3.86 3.11
CA ILE A 72 -29.71 -3.88 2.36
C ILE A 72 -30.77 -4.47 3.30
N ASP A 73 -31.44 -3.59 4.03
CA ASP A 73 -32.61 -3.91 4.87
C ASP A 73 -33.88 -3.60 4.07
#